data_AF-A0A8J2N3L9-F1
#
_entry.id   AF-A0A8J2N3L9-F1
#
_cell.length_a   1.000
_cell.length_b   1.000
_cell.length_c   1.000
_cell.angle_alpha   90.00
_cell.angle_beta   90.00
_cell.angle_gamma   90.00
#
_symmetry.space_group_name_H-M   'P 1'
#
loop_
_entity.id
_entity.type
_entity.pdbx_description
1 polymer ?
#
loop_
_entity_poly.entity_id
_entity_poly.type
_entity_poly.pdbx_seq_one_letter_code
_entity_poly.pdbx_strand_id
1 'polypeptide(L)'
;MTSPASDKPTIAHLPHNTSSTNAVKIVHCPSETLERLRRLNEAEIITLFTPFVPHPPSTTLATDMDPFEPLGRALPRQVRHVPYRLDHGMTEMHADFLPATGAVVVVICATTNVINHDAQAFEGQLRFARDMVKKISQSDIVAGIPVMLLLVDDGAAGQTYVSAVCNFPAVVTISNYTTAALLNAVGVLFGN
;
A
#
# COMPACT_ATOMS: atom_id res chain seq x y z
N MET A 1 -67.96 17.94 6.40
CA MET A 1 -67.34 17.36 7.61
C MET A 1 -66.78 16.03 7.17
N THR A 2 -65.49 15.72 7.10
CA THR A 2 -64.27 16.20 7.78
C THR A 2 -63.06 15.92 6.87
N SER A 3 -61.99 16.68 7.10
CA SER A 3 -60.73 16.78 6.33
C SER A 3 -59.70 15.69 6.78
N PRO A 4 -58.41 15.70 6.36
CA PRO A 4 -57.68 14.55 5.81
C PRO A 4 -56.52 14.05 6.71
N ALA A 5 -55.84 12.97 6.31
CA ALA A 5 -54.53 12.57 6.85
C ALA A 5 -53.87 11.59 5.85
N SER A 6 -52.56 11.51 5.66
CA SER A 6 -51.41 12.37 5.93
C SER A 6 -50.24 11.66 5.25
N ASP A 7 -49.44 12.38 4.47
CA ASP A 7 -48.18 11.91 3.92
C ASP A 7 -47.24 11.38 4.99
N LYS A 8 -46.52 10.30 4.66
CA LYS A 8 -45.16 10.00 5.15
C LYS A 8 -44.46 9.04 4.17
N PRO A 9 -43.41 9.48 3.44
CA PRO A 9 -42.48 8.55 2.81
C PRO A 9 -41.49 8.03 3.84
N THR A 10 -41.43 6.70 3.95
CA THR A 10 -40.55 5.95 4.84
C THR A 10 -39.10 6.02 4.37
N ILE A 11 -38.26 6.59 5.24
CA ILE A 11 -36.84 6.30 5.53
C ILE A 11 -35.99 5.89 4.33
N ALA A 12 -35.14 6.82 3.89
CA ALA A 12 -33.95 6.55 3.12
C ALA A 12 -33.09 5.51 3.85
N HIS A 13 -32.99 4.31 3.27
CA HIS A 13 -31.93 3.37 3.61
C HIS A 13 -30.59 4.04 3.28
N LEU A 14 -29.74 4.20 4.30
CA LEU A 14 -28.32 4.47 4.13
C LEU A 14 -27.77 3.48 3.09
N PRO A 15 -26.97 3.91 2.11
CA PRO A 15 -26.25 2.95 1.28
C PRO A 15 -25.32 2.15 2.20
N HIS A 16 -25.57 0.84 2.27
CA HIS A 16 -24.58 -0.11 2.71
C HIS A 16 -23.29 0.17 1.96
N ASN A 17 -22.21 0.40 2.70
CA ASN A 17 -20.85 0.36 2.20
C ASN A 17 -20.70 -0.98 1.48
N THR A 18 -20.83 -0.97 0.16
CA THR A 18 -20.43 -2.08 -0.67
C THR A 18 -18.93 -2.21 -0.44
N SER A 19 -18.55 -3.22 0.35
CA SER A 19 -17.17 -3.58 0.55
C SER A 19 -16.68 -4.10 -0.80
N SER A 20 -16.27 -3.17 -1.67
CA SER A 20 -15.64 -3.49 -2.94
C SER A 20 -14.43 -4.34 -2.58
N THR A 21 -14.43 -5.57 -3.08
CA THR A 21 -13.39 -6.55 -2.80
C THR A 21 -12.00 -6.05 -3.19
N ASN A 22 -11.91 -4.99 -4.01
CA ASN A 22 -10.67 -4.34 -4.43
C ASN A 22 -10.62 -2.85 -4.04
N ALA A 23 -11.32 -2.44 -2.98
CA ALA A 23 -11.35 -1.04 -2.55
C ALA A 23 -9.93 -0.54 -2.20
N VAL A 24 -9.54 0.58 -2.81
CA VAL A 24 -8.34 1.33 -2.46
C VAL A 24 -8.79 2.53 -1.64
N LYS A 25 -8.13 2.76 -0.50
CA LYS A 25 -8.40 3.91 0.35
C LYS A 25 -7.11 4.65 0.62
N ILE A 26 -7.06 5.92 0.26
CA ILE A 26 -5.99 6.83 0.68
C ILE A 26 -6.30 7.23 2.12
N VAL A 27 -5.49 6.79 3.08
CA VAL A 27 -5.65 7.16 4.50
C VAL A 27 -5.24 8.61 4.67
N HIS A 28 -4.05 8.93 4.18
CA HIS A 28 -3.56 10.29 3.98
C HIS A 28 -2.43 10.25 2.97
N CYS A 29 -2.36 11.25 2.11
CA CYS A 29 -1.27 11.43 1.16
C CYS A 29 -1.21 12.91 0.83
N PRO A 30 -0.14 13.64 1.20
CA PRO A 30 0.00 15.03 0.82
C PRO A 30 -0.13 15.16 -0.70
N SER A 31 -0.90 16.15 -1.15
CA SER A 31 -1.12 16.39 -2.59
C SER A 31 0.19 16.58 -3.33
N GLU A 32 1.17 17.25 -2.73
CA GLU A 32 2.52 17.41 -3.28
C GLU A 32 3.23 16.07 -3.50
N THR A 33 3.12 15.12 -2.56
CA THR A 33 3.70 13.78 -2.68
C THR A 33 3.03 13.01 -3.83
N LEU A 34 1.70 13.06 -3.91
CA LEU A 34 0.94 12.38 -4.96
C LEU A 34 1.24 12.97 -6.35
N GLU A 35 1.28 14.30 -6.46
CA GLU A 35 1.64 15.00 -7.70
C GLU A 35 3.08 14.70 -8.12
N ARG A 36 4.03 14.70 -7.18
CA ARG A 36 5.43 14.34 -7.44
C ARG A 36 5.56 12.91 -7.98
N LEU A 37 4.79 11.97 -7.42
CA LEU A 37 4.76 10.58 -7.87
C LEU A 37 4.20 10.45 -9.29
N ARG A 38 3.13 11.18 -9.61
CA ARG A 38 2.51 11.19 -10.95
C ARG A 38 3.37 11.85 -12.02
N ARG A 39 4.21 12.80 -11.62
CA ARG A 39 5.09 13.57 -12.50
C ARG A 39 6.53 13.07 -12.53
N LEU A 40 6.79 11.85 -12.08
CA LEU A 40 8.11 11.22 -12.24
C LEU A 40 8.54 11.31 -13.72
N ASN A 41 9.76 11.76 -13.97
CA ASN A 41 10.33 11.77 -15.33
C ASN A 41 10.59 10.34 -15.81
N GLU A 42 10.74 10.13 -17.12
CA GLU A 42 10.93 8.79 -17.70
C GLU A 42 12.20 8.08 -17.21
N ALA A 43 13.25 8.85 -16.90
CA ALA A 43 14.51 8.31 -16.37
C ALA A 43 14.48 7.99 -14.87
N GLU A 44 13.42 8.39 -14.16
CA GLU A 44 13.32 8.16 -12.72
C GLU A 44 12.83 6.74 -12.41
N ILE A 45 13.50 6.11 -11.44
CA ILE A 45 13.20 4.73 -11.02
C ILE A 45 12.32 4.77 -9.77
N ILE A 46 11.26 3.96 -9.77
CA ILE A 46 10.50 3.66 -8.55
C ILE A 46 11.17 2.47 -7.87
N THR A 47 11.67 2.65 -6.65
CA THR A 47 12.13 1.52 -5.84
C THR A 47 10.96 0.98 -5.04
N LEU A 48 10.58 -0.26 -5.34
CA LEU A 48 9.45 -0.98 -4.76
C LEU A 48 9.98 -2.02 -3.78
N PHE A 49 9.80 -1.78 -2.48
CA PHE A 49 10.17 -2.71 -1.43
C PHE A 49 8.97 -3.58 -1.04
N THR A 50 9.08 -4.89 -1.24
CA THR A 50 7.98 -5.84 -0.98
C THR A 50 8.36 -6.91 0.03
N PRO A 51 7.47 -7.29 0.95
CA PRO A 51 7.76 -8.33 1.92
C PRO A 51 7.71 -9.70 1.25
N PHE A 52 8.59 -10.61 1.66
CA PHE A 52 8.47 -12.03 1.31
C PHE A 52 7.35 -12.69 2.12
N VAL A 53 6.20 -12.92 1.49
CA VAL A 53 4.96 -13.41 2.13
C VAL A 53 4.30 -14.52 1.31
N PRO A 54 3.45 -15.37 1.91
CA PRO A 54 2.65 -16.32 1.14
C PRO A 54 1.74 -15.61 0.14
N HIS A 55 1.36 -16.31 -0.92
CA HIS A 55 0.39 -15.84 -1.89
C HIS A 55 -1.01 -15.63 -1.26
N PRO A 56 -1.84 -14.71 -1.82
CA PRO A 56 -3.21 -14.58 -1.36
C PRO A 56 -3.97 -15.88 -1.67
N PRO A 57 -4.90 -16.33 -0.81
CA PRO A 57 -5.55 -17.65 -0.96
C PRO A 57 -6.30 -17.84 -2.28
N SER A 58 -6.76 -16.75 -2.90
CA SER A 58 -7.49 -16.73 -4.17
C SER A 58 -6.60 -16.42 -5.38
N THR A 59 -5.27 -16.49 -5.25
CA THR A 59 -4.36 -16.17 -6.36
C THR A 59 -4.49 -17.17 -7.51
N THR A 60 -4.26 -16.66 -8.73
CA THR A 60 -4.01 -17.48 -9.92
C THR A 60 -2.54 -17.40 -10.37
N LEU A 61 -1.69 -16.64 -9.66
CA LEU A 61 -0.25 -16.63 -9.92
C LEU A 61 0.35 -18.01 -9.67
N ALA A 62 1.38 -18.34 -10.46
CA ALA A 62 2.19 -19.51 -10.21
C ALA A 62 2.90 -19.37 -8.86
N THR A 63 3.03 -20.47 -8.13
CA THR A 63 3.50 -20.48 -6.73
C THR A 63 4.96 -20.04 -6.56
N ASP A 64 5.73 -20.07 -7.63
CA ASP A 64 7.13 -19.63 -7.70
C ASP A 64 7.30 -18.14 -8.05
N MET A 65 6.19 -17.43 -8.33
CA MET A 65 6.22 -15.99 -8.59
C MET A 65 6.18 -15.17 -7.31
N ASP A 66 6.67 -13.93 -7.38
CA ASP A 66 6.49 -12.95 -6.32
C ASP A 66 5.03 -12.44 -6.32
N PRO A 67 4.32 -12.44 -5.17
CA PRO A 67 2.90 -12.05 -5.11
C PRO A 67 2.67 -10.56 -5.43
N PHE A 68 3.72 -9.73 -5.41
CA PHE A 68 3.69 -8.32 -5.77
C PHE A 68 4.29 -8.04 -7.15
N GLU A 69 4.67 -9.07 -7.91
CA GLU A 69 5.08 -8.92 -9.31
C GLU A 69 4.06 -8.10 -10.13
N PRO A 70 2.73 -8.33 -10.01
CA PRO A 70 1.76 -7.54 -10.76
C PRO A 70 1.74 -6.05 -10.37
N LEU A 71 2.08 -5.71 -9.13
CA LEU A 71 2.22 -4.33 -8.68
C LEU A 71 3.40 -3.67 -9.39
N GLY A 72 4.57 -4.32 -9.36
CA GLY A 72 5.77 -3.83 -10.03
C GLY A 72 5.57 -3.63 -11.53
N ARG A 73 4.91 -4.57 -12.20
CA ARG A 73 4.64 -4.49 -13.64
C ARG A 73 3.69 -3.35 -14.03
N ALA A 74 2.75 -3.00 -13.16
CA ALA A 74 1.72 -2.03 -13.46
C ALA A 74 2.17 -0.57 -13.28
N LEU A 75 3.23 -0.33 -12.52
CA LEU A 75 3.76 1.01 -12.30
C LEU A 75 4.22 1.65 -13.63
N PRO A 76 3.96 2.95 -13.86
CA PRO A 76 4.18 3.60 -15.15
C PRO A 76 5.63 4.00 -15.44
N ARG A 77 6.58 3.58 -14.59
CA ARG A 77 8.01 3.94 -14.65
C ARG A 77 8.86 2.70 -14.47
N GLN A 78 10.16 2.83 -14.75
CA GLN A 78 11.09 1.74 -14.45
C GLN A 78 11.03 1.41 -12.97
N VAL A 79 10.82 0.13 -12.66
CA VAL A 79 10.73 -0.35 -11.29
C VAL A 79 11.98 -1.11 -10.93
N ARG A 80 12.57 -0.76 -9.78
CA ARG A 80 13.50 -1.62 -9.07
C ARG A 80 12.72 -2.35 -7.98
N HIS A 81 12.36 -3.59 -8.25
CA HIS A 81 11.65 -4.45 -7.30
C HIS A 81 12.67 -5.09 -6.36
N VAL A 82 12.58 -4.76 -5.08
CA VAL A 82 13.51 -5.21 -4.03
C VAL A 82 12.73 -5.94 -2.95
N PRO A 83 12.68 -7.29 -2.99
CA PRO A 83 12.06 -8.04 -1.91
C PRO A 83 12.89 -7.92 -0.64
N TYR A 84 12.23 -7.80 0.51
CA TYR A 84 12.86 -7.79 1.82
C TYR A 84 12.35 -8.94 2.69
N ARG A 85 13.22 -9.43 3.57
CA ARG A 85 12.93 -10.53 4.48
C ARG A 85 13.06 -10.07 5.92
N LEU A 86 12.19 -10.57 6.78
CA LEU A 86 12.08 -10.13 8.17
C LEU A 86 13.24 -10.60 9.06
N ASP A 87 13.89 -11.69 8.68
CA ASP A 87 15.07 -12.24 9.33
C ASP A 87 16.32 -11.36 9.16
N HIS A 88 16.38 -10.56 8.09
CA HIS A 88 17.52 -9.67 7.80
C HIS A 88 17.20 -8.19 8.05
N GLY A 89 15.92 -7.80 8.02
CA GLY A 89 15.49 -6.42 8.14
C GLY A 89 16.08 -5.52 7.03
N MET A 90 16.24 -4.23 7.34
CA MET A 90 16.88 -3.30 6.41
C MET A 90 18.40 -3.48 6.42
N THR A 91 18.95 -3.91 5.29
CA THR A 91 20.39 -4.01 5.02
C THR A 91 20.94 -2.80 4.26
N GLU A 92 22.27 -2.65 4.21
CA GLU A 92 22.95 -1.61 3.42
C GLU A 92 22.61 -1.66 1.92
N MET A 93 22.44 -2.86 1.36
CA MET A 93 22.02 -3.04 -0.03
C MET A 93 20.71 -2.32 -0.34
N HIS A 94 19.75 -2.27 0.59
CA HIS A 94 18.52 -1.52 0.38
C HIS A 94 18.79 -0.01 0.31
N ALA A 95 19.73 0.49 1.12
CA ALA A 95 20.11 1.89 1.13
C ALA A 95 20.88 2.29 -0.14
N ASP A 96 21.69 1.41 -0.70
CA ASP A 96 22.47 1.65 -1.93
C ASP A 96 21.58 1.92 -3.16
N PHE A 97 20.31 1.53 -3.10
CA PHE A 97 19.35 1.83 -4.16
C PHE A 97 18.76 3.24 -4.09
N LEU A 98 18.79 3.89 -2.92
CA LEU A 98 18.15 5.19 -2.70
C LEU A 98 18.71 6.32 -3.58
N PRO A 99 20.04 6.46 -3.79
CA PRO A 99 20.58 7.57 -4.60
C PRO A 99 20.08 7.63 -6.05
N ALA A 100 19.68 6.49 -6.62
CA ALA A 100 19.16 6.40 -7.99
C ALA A 100 17.62 6.38 -8.05
N THR A 101 16.94 6.58 -6.93
CA THR A 101 15.49 6.45 -6.81
C THR A 101 14.80 7.81 -6.99
N GLY A 102 13.74 7.85 -7.79
CA GLY A 102 12.86 9.01 -7.91
C GLY A 102 11.65 8.96 -6.97
N ALA A 103 11.21 7.75 -6.57
CA ALA A 103 10.18 7.53 -5.57
C ALA A 103 10.34 6.17 -4.88
N VAL A 104 9.99 6.10 -3.60
CA VAL A 104 9.99 4.85 -2.82
C VAL A 104 8.56 4.43 -2.53
N VAL A 105 8.25 3.18 -2.84
CA VAL A 105 7.02 2.50 -2.39
C VAL A 105 7.43 1.35 -1.47
N VAL A 106 6.96 1.38 -0.23
CA VAL A 106 7.13 0.28 0.72
C VAL A 106 5.80 -0.41 0.92
N VAL A 107 5.78 -1.73 0.73
CA VAL A 107 4.58 -2.54 0.98
C VAL A 107 4.65 -3.14 2.37
N ILE A 108 3.55 -3.06 3.12
CA ILE A 108 3.30 -3.86 4.32
C ILE A 108 2.07 -4.72 4.04
N CYS A 109 2.17 -6.03 4.27
CA CYS A 109 1.09 -6.99 4.11
C CYS A 109 0.76 -7.63 5.46
N ALA A 110 -0.46 -7.37 5.93
CA ALA A 110 -0.95 -7.74 7.25
C ALA A 110 -2.29 -8.50 7.17
N THR A 111 -2.57 -9.14 6.04
CA THR A 111 -3.77 -9.98 5.87
C THR A 111 -3.72 -11.22 6.75
N THR A 112 -4.88 -11.79 7.06
CA THR A 112 -5.05 -12.95 7.92
C THR A 112 -4.14 -14.12 7.54
N ASN A 113 -4.00 -14.44 6.24
CA ASN A 113 -3.15 -15.53 5.80
C ASN A 113 -1.64 -15.26 6.00
N VAL A 114 -1.21 -14.00 5.96
CA VAL A 114 0.18 -13.62 6.26
C VAL A 114 0.45 -13.68 7.76
N ILE A 115 -0.46 -13.13 8.57
CA ILE A 115 -0.34 -13.16 10.04
C ILE A 115 -0.43 -14.60 10.59
N ASN A 116 -1.24 -15.45 9.99
CA ASN A 116 -1.30 -16.87 10.36
C ASN A 116 -0.03 -17.64 9.99
N HIS A 117 0.68 -17.21 8.94
CA HIS A 117 1.95 -17.82 8.54
C HIS A 117 3.11 -17.34 9.43
N ASP A 118 3.12 -16.06 9.79
CA ASP A 118 4.07 -15.46 10.72
C ASP A 118 3.40 -14.37 11.56
N ALA A 119 3.20 -14.66 12.85
CA ALA A 119 2.53 -13.75 13.78
C ALA A 119 3.31 -12.44 14.04
N GLN A 120 4.61 -12.41 13.72
CA GLN A 120 5.45 -11.22 13.83
C GLN A 120 5.59 -10.48 12.49
N ALA A 121 4.89 -10.93 11.45
CA ALA A 121 5.03 -10.38 10.11
C ALA A 121 4.78 -8.87 10.08
N PHE A 122 3.71 -8.40 10.72
CA PHE A 122 3.39 -6.98 10.73
C PHE A 122 4.49 -6.13 11.39
N GLU A 123 4.95 -6.52 12.58
CA GLU A 123 5.96 -5.76 13.32
C GLU A 123 7.33 -5.76 12.62
N GLY A 124 7.71 -6.87 11.99
CA GLY A 124 8.92 -6.93 11.18
C GLY A 124 8.87 -5.99 9.97
N GLN A 125 7.76 -6.01 9.24
CA GLN A 125 7.55 -5.16 8.07
C GLN A 125 7.46 -3.67 8.45
N LEU A 126 6.78 -3.37 9.56
CA LEU A 126 6.67 -2.01 10.09
C LEU A 126 8.03 -1.45 10.49
N ARG A 127 8.89 -2.27 11.12
CA ARG A 127 10.27 -1.90 11.46
C ARG A 127 11.08 -1.59 10.21
N PHE A 128 11.03 -2.46 9.19
CA PHE A 128 11.70 -2.22 7.91
C PHE A 128 11.26 -0.88 7.29
N ALA A 129 9.95 -0.63 7.24
CA ALA A 129 9.40 0.60 6.68
C ALA A 129 9.86 1.85 7.45
N ARG A 130 9.90 1.78 8.79
CA ARG A 130 10.39 2.88 9.64
C ARG A 130 11.88 3.13 9.44
N ASP A 131 12.69 2.08 9.38
CA ASP A 131 14.14 2.20 9.15
C ASP A 131 14.41 2.82 7.78
N MET A 132 13.63 2.48 6.75
CA MET A 132 13.72 3.07 5.43
C MET A 132 13.41 4.57 5.43
N VAL A 133 12.29 4.98 6.04
CA VAL A 133 11.92 6.40 6.17
C VAL A 133 12.99 7.17 6.96
N LYS A 134 13.50 6.58 8.05
CA LYS A 134 14.60 7.16 8.83
C LYS A 134 15.87 7.34 7.99
N LYS A 135 16.25 6.35 7.18
CA LYS A 135 17.43 6.44 6.31
C LYS A 135 17.29 7.55 5.27
N ILE A 136 16.11 7.69 4.66
CA ILE A 136 15.82 8.73 3.66
C ILE A 136 15.88 10.13 4.30
N SER A 137 15.28 10.30 5.48
CA SER A 137 15.29 11.60 6.19
C SER A 137 16.66 12.02 6.73
N GLN A 138 17.59 11.08 6.92
CA GLN A 138 18.94 11.36 7.42
C GLN A 138 19.98 11.63 6.32
N SER A 139 19.60 11.54 5.05
CA SER A 139 20.53 11.68 3.93
C SER A 139 20.13 12.86 3.04
N ASP A 140 20.95 13.91 3.04
CA ASP A 140 20.72 15.13 2.24
C ASP A 140 20.58 14.85 0.74
N ILE A 141 21.21 13.78 0.25
CA ILE A 141 21.15 13.35 -1.15
C ILE A 141 19.74 12.89 -1.55
N VAL A 142 18.97 12.34 -0.59
CA VAL A 142 17.68 11.68 -0.86
C VAL A 142 16.52 12.25 -0.03
N ALA A 143 16.74 13.30 0.74
CA ALA A 143 15.74 13.90 1.64
C ALA A 143 14.46 14.40 0.93
N GLY A 144 14.49 14.57 -0.40
CA GLY A 144 13.35 14.97 -1.22
C GLY A 144 12.60 13.83 -1.93
N ILE A 145 13.01 12.57 -1.75
CA ILE A 145 12.35 11.44 -2.41
C ILE A 145 10.97 11.20 -1.76
N PRO A 146 9.87 11.21 -2.55
CA PRO A 146 8.56 10.84 -2.02
C PRO A 146 8.55 9.39 -1.55
N VAL A 147 8.09 9.17 -0.32
CA VAL A 147 7.92 7.84 0.26
C VAL A 147 6.44 7.56 0.46
N MET A 148 5.99 6.44 -0.09
CA MET A 148 4.61 5.97 0.03
C MET A 148 4.59 4.59 0.68
N LEU A 149 3.70 4.42 1.65
CA LEU A 149 3.40 3.14 2.24
C LEU A 149 2.11 2.57 1.63
N LEU A 150 2.19 1.37 1.05
CA LEU A 150 1.04 0.59 0.65
C LEU A 150 0.76 -0.49 1.71
N LEU A 151 -0.29 -0.30 2.50
CA LEU A 151 -0.73 -1.27 3.50
C LEU A 151 -1.79 -2.20 2.91
N VAL A 152 -1.52 -3.49 2.90
CA VAL A 152 -2.49 -4.54 2.56
C VAL A 152 -3.06 -5.09 3.87
N ASP A 153 -4.33 -4.84 4.12
CA ASP A 153 -5.03 -5.21 5.36
C ASP A 153 -6.46 -5.66 5.02
N ASP A 154 -6.81 -6.90 5.34
CA ASP A 154 -8.13 -7.47 5.10
C ASP A 154 -9.18 -7.04 6.15
N GLY A 155 -8.78 -6.20 7.10
CA GLY A 155 -9.64 -5.60 8.12
C GLY A 155 -9.84 -6.48 9.34
N ALA A 156 -9.19 -7.65 9.43
CA ALA A 156 -9.32 -8.57 10.57
C ALA A 156 -8.90 -7.91 11.90
N ALA A 157 -7.94 -6.98 11.86
CA ALA A 157 -7.45 -6.24 13.01
C ALA A 157 -8.15 -4.88 13.24
N GLY A 158 -9.26 -4.61 12.54
CA GLY A 158 -9.97 -3.33 12.62
C GLY A 158 -9.12 -2.16 12.16
N GLN A 159 -8.88 -1.18 13.03
CA GLN A 159 -8.04 0.00 12.73
C GLN A 159 -6.60 -0.13 13.24
N THR A 160 -6.22 -1.29 13.81
CA THR A 160 -4.93 -1.45 14.51
C THR A 160 -3.75 -1.19 13.57
N TYR A 161 -3.71 -1.84 12.42
CA TYR A 161 -2.60 -1.69 11.46
C TYR A 161 -2.56 -0.31 10.83
N VAL A 162 -3.72 0.24 10.44
CA VAL A 162 -3.85 1.60 9.92
C VAL A 162 -3.34 2.63 10.93
N SER A 163 -3.69 2.48 12.21
CA SER A 163 -3.24 3.38 13.29
C SER A 163 -1.73 3.28 13.52
N ALA A 164 -1.15 2.08 13.41
CA ALA A 164 0.29 1.88 13.60
C ALA A 164 1.15 2.51 12.48
N VAL A 165 0.55 2.74 11.30
CA VAL A 165 1.22 3.37 10.15
C VAL A 165 0.81 4.83 9.91
N CYS A 166 -0.08 5.40 10.71
CA CYS A 166 -0.61 6.74 10.45
C CYS A 166 0.44 7.87 10.44
N ASN A 167 1.60 7.65 11.07
CA ASN A 167 2.70 8.63 11.12
C ASN A 167 3.63 8.58 9.90
N PHE A 168 3.41 7.68 8.94
CA PHE A 168 4.17 7.68 7.69
C PHE A 168 3.80 8.89 6.83
N PRO A 169 4.67 9.37 5.92
CA PRO A 169 4.37 10.57 5.11
C PRO A 169 3.14 10.43 4.22
N ALA A 170 2.95 9.26 3.60
CA ALA A 170 1.80 8.93 2.78
C ALA A 170 1.44 7.46 2.96
N VAL A 171 0.15 7.18 3.14
CA VAL A 171 -0.41 5.84 3.38
C VAL A 171 -1.61 5.59 2.50
N VAL A 172 -1.55 4.50 1.76
CA VAL A 172 -2.67 3.95 0.99
C VAL A 172 -2.93 2.52 1.44
N THR A 173 -4.20 2.17 1.60
CA THR A 173 -4.63 0.84 2.02
C THR A 173 -5.39 0.11 0.92
N ILE A 174 -5.17 -1.19 0.81
CA ILE A 174 -5.98 -2.12 0.01
C ILE A 174 -6.38 -3.34 0.85
N SER A 175 -7.52 -3.96 0.51
CA SER A 175 -8.10 -5.07 1.27
C SER A 175 -7.45 -6.44 1.00
N ASN A 176 -6.76 -6.58 -0.13
CA ASN A 176 -6.03 -7.79 -0.52
C ASN A 176 -4.95 -7.44 -1.53
N TYR A 177 -4.15 -8.43 -1.91
CA TYR A 177 -3.02 -8.30 -2.82
C TYR A 177 -3.13 -9.28 -4.01
N THR A 178 -4.36 -9.54 -4.46
CA THR A 178 -4.59 -10.17 -5.76
C THR A 178 -4.16 -9.23 -6.89
N THR A 179 -3.89 -9.77 -8.08
CA THR A 179 -3.58 -8.98 -9.27
C THR A 179 -4.56 -7.83 -9.48
N ALA A 180 -5.86 -8.09 -9.39
CA ALA A 180 -6.88 -7.05 -9.60
C ALA A 180 -6.80 -5.91 -8.57
N ALA A 181 -6.57 -6.22 -7.29
CA ALA A 181 -6.42 -5.20 -6.24
C ALA A 181 -5.14 -4.37 -6.42
N LEU A 182 -4.03 -5.02 -6.78
CA LEU A 182 -2.75 -4.34 -7.05
C LEU A 182 -2.86 -3.40 -8.26
N LEU A 183 -3.50 -3.86 -9.36
CA LEU A 183 -3.75 -3.02 -10.53
C LEU A 183 -4.64 -1.81 -10.19
N ASN A 184 -5.70 -2.02 -9.40
CA ASN A 184 -6.57 -0.93 -8.98
C ASN A 184 -5.84 0.09 -8.10
N ALA A 185 -4.95 -0.37 -7.21
CA ALA A 185 -4.11 0.51 -6.39
C ALA A 185 -3.25 1.42 -7.26
N VAL A 186 -2.62 0.86 -8.30
CA VAL A 186 -1.83 1.66 -9.25
C VAL A 186 -2.71 2.65 -10.01
N GLY A 187 -3.89 2.25 -10.48
CA GLY A 187 -4.84 3.17 -11.14
C GLY A 187 -5.17 4.39 -10.29
N VAL A 188 -5.48 4.19 -9.00
CA VAL A 188 -5.76 5.29 -8.06
C VAL A 188 -4.53 6.18 -7.81
N LEU A 189 -3.37 5.56 -7.62
CA LEU A 189 -2.13 6.28 -7.32
C LEU A 189 -1.65 7.14 -8.50
N PHE A 190 -1.74 6.62 -9.72
CA PHE A 190 -1.20 7.26 -10.91
C PHE A 190 -2.24 7.97 -11.79
N GLY A 191 -3.54 7.77 -11.53
CA GLY A 191 -4.62 8.42 -12.26
C GLY A 191 -4.94 7.77 -13.60
N ASN A 192 -4.76 6.44 -13.69
CA ASN A 192 -4.95 5.64 -14.91
C ASN A 192 -6.29 4.90 -14.90
#